data_AF-A0A3D2V9M2-F1
#
_entry.id   AF-A0A3D2V9M2-F1
#
_cell.length_a   1.000
_cell.length_b   1.000
_cell.length_c   1.000
_cell.angle_alpha   90.00
_cell.angle_beta   90.00
_cell.angle_gamma   90.00
#
_symmetry.space_group_name_H-M   'P 1'
#
loop_
_entity.id
_entity.type
_entity.pdbx_description
1 polymer ?
#
loop_
_entity_poly.entity_id
_entity_poly.type
_entity_poly.pdbx_seq_one_letter_code
_entity_poly.pdbx_strand_id
1 'polypeptide(L)'
;PLLAGLTFAGLFAAIMSTADGFLNIGAAAIVHDIPHAIKGKSINRELLWARIATVGLAVLAGWFALATPDLVGILGVYGWGVFASAMAPAVGIGMNWKRATRKAAIISITLSMAINFIAMLIQLSTGAKLGYGVAPGAIALGVSLISFVGISLLSKPDEIDSDIEQIMDL
;
A
#
# COMPACT_ATOMS: atom_id res chain seq x y z
N PRO A 1 18.34 15.56 31.42
CA PRO A 1 17.11 16.31 31.05
C PRO A 1 17.14 16.82 29.60
N LEU A 2 18.19 17.56 29.19
CA LEU A 2 18.32 18.10 27.83
C LEU A 2 18.36 17.02 26.74
N LEU A 3 19.18 15.98 26.90
CA LEU A 3 19.27 14.88 25.94
C LEU A 3 17.95 14.11 25.80
N ALA A 4 17.27 13.84 26.92
CA ALA A 4 15.95 13.18 26.90
C ALA A 4 14.90 14.04 26.17
N GLY A 5 14.91 15.36 26.38
CA GLY A 5 14.04 16.29 25.66
C GLY A 5 14.29 16.26 24.15
N LEU A 6 15.56 16.27 23.74
CA LEU A 6 15.95 16.18 22.33
C LEU A 6 15.50 14.85 21.69
N THR A 7 15.65 13.72 22.39
CA THR A 7 15.23 12.42 21.87
C THR A 7 13.72 12.31 21.69
N PHE A 8 12.93 12.82 22.64
CA PHE A 8 11.47 12.82 22.50
C PHE A 8 11.00 13.76 21.39
N ALA A 9 11.60 14.95 21.27
CA ALA A 9 11.30 15.87 20.19
C ALA A 9 11.57 15.23 18.81
N GLY A 10 12.71 14.54 18.66
CA GLY A 10 13.04 13.80 17.44
C GLY A 10 12.07 12.66 17.13
N LEU A 11 11.68 11.88 18.15
CA LEU A 11 10.69 10.81 17.99
C LEU A 11 9.33 11.34 17.52
N PHE A 12 8.82 12.40 18.16
CA PHE A 12 7.54 13.01 17.76
C PHE A 12 7.62 13.60 16.35
N ALA A 13 8.73 14.26 16.01
CA ALA A 13 8.94 14.79 14.66
C ALA A 13 8.89 13.68 13.58
N ALA A 14 9.52 12.53 13.83
CA ALA A 14 9.49 11.39 12.92
C ALA A 14 8.08 10.78 12.76
N ILE A 15 7.35 10.63 13.87
CA ILE A 15 5.96 10.13 13.85
C ILE A 15 5.05 11.11 13.08
N MET A 16 5.15 12.41 13.36
CA MET A 16 4.35 13.44 12.69
C MET A 16 4.65 13.47 11.18
N SER A 17 5.91 13.42 10.77
CA SER A 17 6.27 13.39 9.34
C SER A 17 5.66 12.20 8.61
N THR A 18 5.58 11.03 9.26
CA THR A 18 5.01 9.82 8.68
C THR A 18 3.48 9.90 8.61
N ALA A 19 2.85 10.39 9.69
CA ALA A 19 1.41 10.61 9.75
C ALA A 19 0.95 11.63 8.70
N ASP A 20 1.64 12.75 8.57
CA ASP A 20 1.36 13.78 7.55
C ASP A 20 1.49 13.22 6.14
N GLY A 21 2.50 12.37 5.90
CA GLY A 21 2.66 11.66 4.63
C GLY A 21 1.43 10.80 4.30
N PHE A 22 1.01 9.93 5.22
CA PHE A 22 -0.16 9.06 4.99
C PHE A 22 -1.47 9.84 4.87
N LEU A 23 -1.66 10.90 5.65
CA LEU A 23 -2.85 11.74 5.55
C LEU A 23 -2.92 12.47 4.21
N ASN A 24 -1.79 12.96 3.69
CA ASN A 24 -1.73 13.61 2.39
C ASN A 24 -1.94 12.61 1.24
N ILE A 25 -1.30 11.43 1.29
CA ILE A 25 -1.51 10.36 0.31
C ILE A 25 -2.97 9.90 0.31
N GLY A 26 -3.55 9.68 1.50
CA GLY A 26 -4.96 9.29 1.63
C GLY A 26 -5.93 10.36 1.12
N ALA A 27 -5.66 11.64 1.40
CA ALA A 27 -6.46 12.74 0.88
C ALA A 27 -6.37 12.82 -0.66
N ALA A 28 -5.18 12.67 -1.24
CA ALA A 28 -4.99 12.63 -2.69
C ALA A 28 -5.74 11.45 -3.31
N ALA A 29 -5.68 10.26 -2.69
CA ALA A 29 -6.42 9.10 -3.17
C ALA A 29 -7.93 9.33 -3.21
N ILE A 30 -8.51 9.96 -2.18
CA ILE A 30 -9.95 10.23 -2.08
C ILE A 30 -10.40 11.31 -3.08
N VAL A 31 -9.57 12.32 -3.31
CA VAL A 31 -9.93 13.55 -4.04
C VAL A 31 -9.56 13.49 -5.52
N HIS A 32 -8.45 12.84 -5.84
CA HIS A 32 -7.89 12.77 -7.17
C HIS A 32 -7.97 11.36 -7.75
N ASP A 33 -7.32 10.37 -7.12
CA ASP A 33 -7.11 9.05 -7.75
C ASP A 33 -8.42 8.28 -7.94
N ILE A 34 -9.24 8.15 -6.88
CA ILE A 34 -10.52 7.42 -6.95
C ILE A 34 -11.50 8.10 -7.92
N PRO A 35 -11.74 9.43 -7.83
CA PRO A 35 -12.61 10.12 -8.80
C PRO A 35 -12.09 10.01 -10.23
N HIS A 36 -10.79 10.15 -10.46
CA HIS A 36 -10.19 10.03 -11.78
C HIS A 36 -10.33 8.61 -12.33
N ALA A 37 -10.08 7.58 -11.51
CA ALA A 37 -10.22 6.19 -11.90
C ALA A 37 -11.67 5.81 -12.28
N ILE A 38 -12.67 6.40 -11.63
CA ILE A 38 -14.10 6.07 -11.86
C ILE A 38 -14.73 6.95 -12.95
N LYS A 39 -14.44 8.25 -12.94
CA LYS A 39 -15.13 9.26 -13.79
C LYS A 39 -14.25 9.82 -14.91
N GLY A 40 -12.97 9.45 -14.98
CA GLY A 40 -11.99 10.00 -15.93
C GLY A 40 -11.60 11.46 -15.64
N LYS A 41 -12.06 12.02 -14.53
CA LYS A 41 -11.73 13.38 -14.09
C LYS A 41 -11.80 13.48 -12.58
N SER A 42 -11.01 14.40 -12.04
CA SER A 42 -11.02 14.69 -10.62
C SER A 42 -12.13 15.67 -10.22
N ILE A 43 -12.23 15.95 -8.92
CA ILE A 43 -13.28 16.83 -8.39
C ILE A 43 -12.93 18.31 -8.51
N ASN A 44 -13.95 19.15 -8.71
CA ASN A 44 -13.75 20.60 -8.69
C ASN A 44 -13.28 21.06 -7.30
N ARG A 45 -12.34 22.00 -7.27
CA ARG A 45 -11.70 22.51 -6.03
C ARG A 45 -10.97 21.43 -5.24
N GLU A 46 -10.18 20.59 -5.91
CA GLU A 46 -9.40 19.51 -5.28
C GLU A 46 -8.69 19.94 -4.00
N LEU A 47 -7.99 21.07 -3.98
CA LEU A 47 -7.24 21.53 -2.81
C LEU A 47 -8.13 21.72 -1.57
N LEU A 48 -9.34 22.26 -1.75
CA LEU A 48 -10.28 22.44 -0.64
C LEU A 48 -10.72 21.08 -0.10
N TRP A 49 -11.10 20.17 -0.99
CA TRP A 49 -11.54 18.84 -0.62
C TRP A 49 -10.43 17.98 -0.04
N ALA A 50 -9.18 18.15 -0.50
CA ALA A 50 -8.02 17.47 0.05
C ALA A 50 -7.80 17.90 1.50
N ARG A 51 -7.86 19.21 1.80
CA ARG A 51 -7.78 19.71 3.18
C ARG A 51 -8.90 19.16 4.07
N ILE A 52 -10.14 19.13 3.56
CA ILE A 52 -11.28 18.56 4.29
C ILE A 52 -11.08 17.05 4.53
N ALA A 53 -10.63 16.31 3.51
CA ALA A 53 -10.34 14.88 3.62
C ALA A 53 -9.21 14.61 4.61
N THR A 54 -8.13 15.40 4.61
CA THR A 54 -7.04 15.31 5.58
C THR A 54 -7.54 15.46 7.02
N VAL A 55 -8.36 16.49 7.29
CA VAL A 55 -8.94 16.68 8.64
C VAL A 55 -9.86 15.52 9.01
N GLY A 56 -10.71 15.07 8.09
CA GLY A 56 -11.61 13.93 8.31
C GLY A 56 -10.84 12.64 8.62
N LEU A 57 -9.81 12.33 7.82
CA LEU A 57 -8.93 11.17 8.04
C LEU A 57 -8.18 11.27 9.37
N ALA A 58 -7.69 12.45 9.75
CA ALA A 58 -7.01 12.65 11.03
C ALA A 58 -7.94 12.40 12.22
N VAL A 59 -9.18 12.91 12.16
CA VAL A 59 -10.19 12.67 13.21
C VAL A 59 -10.54 11.19 13.30
N LEU A 60 -10.76 10.52 12.17
CA LEU A 60 -11.08 9.09 12.14
C LEU A 60 -9.91 8.24 12.67
N ALA A 61 -8.68 8.55 12.25
CA ALA A 61 -7.49 7.86 12.74
C ALA A 61 -7.29 8.05 14.25
N GLY A 62 -7.46 9.28 14.75
CA GLY A 62 -7.40 9.59 16.18
C GLY A 62 -8.49 8.86 16.97
N TRP A 63 -9.71 8.79 16.44
CA TRP A 63 -10.79 8.02 17.05
C TRP A 63 -10.48 6.52 17.10
N PHE A 64 -10.00 5.92 16.01
CA PHE A 64 -9.58 4.51 16.00
C PHE A 64 -8.46 4.23 16.99
N ALA A 65 -7.49 5.14 17.10
CA ALA A 65 -6.37 5.00 18.02
C ALA A 65 -6.81 5.00 19.50
N LEU A 66 -7.84 5.78 19.84
CA LEU A 66 -8.39 5.85 21.19
C LEU A 66 -9.39 4.71 21.48
N ALA A 67 -10.21 4.34 20.49
CA ALA A 67 -11.26 3.34 20.66
C ALA A 67 -10.71 1.91 20.72
N THR A 68 -9.68 1.60 19.94
CA THR A 68 -9.14 0.24 19.82
C THR A 68 -7.61 0.21 19.72
N PRO A 69 -6.87 0.47 20.83
CA PRO A 69 -5.41 0.58 20.81
C PRO A 69 -4.70 -0.67 20.25
N ASP A 70 -5.16 -1.86 20.65
CA ASP A 70 -4.56 -3.13 20.20
C ASP A 70 -4.72 -3.33 18.68
N LEU A 71 -5.83 -2.85 18.12
CA LEU A 71 -6.12 -2.97 16.70
C LEU A 71 -5.18 -2.10 15.87
N VAL A 72 -4.68 -0.98 16.39
CA VAL A 72 -3.70 -0.14 15.69
C VAL A 72 -2.42 -0.92 15.40
N GLY A 73 -1.90 -1.65 16.39
CA GLY A 73 -0.71 -2.49 16.23
C GLY A 73 -0.95 -3.61 15.22
N ILE A 74 -2.08 -4.29 15.32
CA ILE A 74 -2.46 -5.39 14.41
C ILE A 74 -2.60 -4.86 12.97
N LEU A 75 -3.38 -3.81 12.75
CA LEU A 75 -3.60 -3.22 11.44
C LEU A 75 -2.30 -2.64 10.85
N GLY A 76 -1.40 -2.13 11.67
CA GLY A 76 -0.07 -1.70 11.23
C GLY A 76 0.74 -2.85 10.64
N VAL A 77 0.84 -3.97 11.38
CA VAL A 77 1.60 -5.15 10.94
C VAL A 77 0.99 -5.76 9.66
N TYR A 78 -0.34 -5.93 9.63
CA TYR A 78 -1.02 -6.48 8.46
C TYR A 78 -1.01 -5.51 7.27
N GLY A 79 -1.23 -4.23 7.50
CA GLY A 79 -1.23 -3.19 6.46
C GLY A 79 0.13 -3.12 5.75
N TRP A 80 1.22 -3.17 6.50
CA TRP A 80 2.57 -3.19 5.92
C TRP A 80 2.87 -4.50 5.19
N GLY A 81 2.41 -5.64 5.72
CA GLY A 81 2.50 -6.93 5.04
C GLY A 81 1.78 -6.94 3.69
N VAL A 82 0.54 -6.44 3.65
CA VAL A 82 -0.25 -6.30 2.41
C VAL A 82 0.45 -5.37 1.43
N PHE A 83 0.85 -4.17 1.87
CA PHE A 83 1.52 -3.19 1.02
C PHE A 83 2.79 -3.75 0.38
N ALA A 84 3.68 -4.32 1.20
CA ALA A 84 4.93 -4.89 0.72
C ALA A 84 4.69 -6.07 -0.24
N SER A 85 3.82 -7.00 0.11
CA SER A 85 3.56 -8.19 -0.71
C SER A 85 2.80 -7.90 -2.01
N ALA A 86 1.92 -6.89 -2.02
CA ALA A 86 1.16 -6.53 -3.21
C ALA A 86 2.00 -5.68 -4.17
N MET A 87 2.68 -4.65 -3.67
CA MET A 87 3.35 -3.68 -4.54
C MET A 87 4.77 -4.06 -4.93
N ALA A 88 5.51 -4.82 -4.11
CA ALA A 88 6.94 -5.04 -4.36
C ALA A 88 7.25 -5.68 -5.73
N PRO A 89 6.55 -6.73 -6.20
CA PRO A 89 6.81 -7.28 -7.53
C PRO A 89 6.38 -6.33 -8.65
N ALA A 90 5.17 -5.77 -8.55
CA ALA A 90 4.59 -4.92 -9.59
C ALA A 90 5.37 -3.61 -9.79
N VAL A 91 5.84 -2.98 -8.70
CA VAL A 91 6.59 -1.72 -8.76
C VAL A 91 8.09 -1.99 -8.88
N GLY A 92 8.64 -2.85 -8.02
CA GLY A 92 10.08 -3.09 -7.95
C GLY A 92 10.64 -3.76 -9.20
N ILE A 93 9.91 -4.71 -9.79
CA ILE A 93 10.31 -5.36 -11.04
C ILE A 93 9.60 -4.71 -12.22
N GLY A 94 8.29 -4.46 -12.11
CA GLY A 94 7.49 -4.04 -13.26
C GLY A 94 7.90 -2.72 -13.90
N MET A 95 8.37 -1.73 -13.13
CA MET A 95 8.79 -0.45 -13.70
C MET A 95 10.09 -0.54 -14.52
N ASN A 96 10.91 -1.57 -14.32
CA ASN A 96 12.19 -1.75 -14.99
C ASN A 96 12.21 -2.99 -15.91
N TRP A 97 11.05 -3.59 -16.17
CA TRP A 97 10.96 -4.80 -16.97
C TRP A 97 9.98 -4.62 -18.13
N LYS A 98 10.51 -4.50 -19.35
CA LYS A 98 9.71 -4.26 -20.58
C LYS A 98 8.63 -5.31 -20.84
N ARG A 99 8.75 -6.50 -20.23
CA ARG A 99 7.79 -7.60 -20.35
C ARG A 99 6.67 -7.55 -19.32
N ALA A 100 6.73 -6.64 -18.36
CA ALA A 100 5.68 -6.48 -17.36
C ALA A 100 4.37 -6.05 -18.01
N THR A 101 3.26 -6.67 -17.61
CA THR A 101 1.93 -6.32 -18.15
C THR A 101 1.01 -5.79 -17.08
N ARG A 102 0.11 -4.88 -17.46
CA ARG A 102 -0.93 -4.31 -16.59
C ARG A 102 -1.80 -5.43 -16.01
N LYS A 103 -2.11 -6.45 -16.81
CA LYS A 103 -2.90 -7.62 -16.35
C LYS A 103 -2.18 -8.38 -15.24
N ALA A 104 -0.87 -8.61 -15.40
CA ALA A 104 -0.07 -9.26 -14.37
C ALA A 104 -0.02 -8.45 -13.08
N ALA A 105 0.16 -7.12 -13.18
CA ALA A 105 0.16 -6.23 -12.03
C ALA A 105 -1.16 -6.27 -11.26
N ILE A 106 -2.30 -6.14 -11.95
CA ILE A 106 -3.63 -6.17 -11.31
C ILE A 106 -3.89 -7.52 -10.63
N ILE A 107 -3.63 -8.63 -11.33
CA ILE A 107 -3.92 -9.97 -10.79
C ILE A 107 -3.03 -10.27 -9.59
N SER A 108 -1.72 -10.00 -9.66
CA SER A 108 -0.79 -10.24 -8.55
C SER A 108 -1.11 -9.42 -7.31
N ILE A 109 -1.39 -8.11 -7.47
CA ILE A 109 -1.82 -7.24 -6.38
C ILE A 109 -3.11 -7.78 -5.75
N THR A 110 -4.11 -8.13 -6.57
CA THR A 110 -5.41 -8.61 -6.08
C THR A 110 -5.29 -9.92 -5.32
N LEU A 111 -4.52 -10.89 -5.85
CA LEU A 111 -4.25 -12.17 -5.18
C LEU A 111 -3.54 -11.96 -3.85
N SER A 112 -2.51 -11.12 -3.83
CA SER A 112 -1.75 -10.81 -2.62
C SER A 112 -2.62 -10.18 -1.53
N MET A 113 -3.46 -9.21 -1.90
CA MET A 113 -4.42 -8.59 -0.98
C MET A 113 -5.41 -9.61 -0.42
N ALA A 114 -5.99 -10.45 -1.29
CA ALA A 114 -6.95 -11.47 -0.86
C ALA A 114 -6.32 -12.49 0.10
N ILE A 115 -5.11 -12.98 -0.20
CA ILE A 115 -4.39 -13.94 0.65
C ILE A 115 -4.10 -13.34 2.03
N ASN A 116 -3.57 -12.12 2.09
CA ASN A 116 -3.30 -11.45 3.36
C ASN A 116 -4.57 -11.23 4.17
N PHE A 117 -5.66 -10.78 3.52
CA PHE A 117 -6.93 -10.53 4.20
C PHE A 117 -7.54 -11.81 4.76
N ILE A 118 -7.55 -12.90 3.98
CA ILE A 118 -8.03 -14.21 4.44
C ILE A 118 -7.15 -14.71 5.60
N ALA A 119 -5.83 -14.58 5.49
CA ALA A 119 -4.91 -15.00 6.54
C ALA A 119 -5.11 -14.19 7.84
N MET A 120 -5.38 -12.88 7.72
CA MET A 120 -5.73 -12.04 8.85
C MET A 120 -7.01 -12.52 9.54
N LEU A 121 -8.07 -12.79 8.77
CA LEU A 121 -9.35 -13.27 9.31
C LEU A 121 -9.21 -14.63 10.01
N ILE A 122 -8.45 -15.56 9.42
CA ILE A 122 -8.19 -16.87 10.03
C ILE A 122 -7.42 -16.69 11.34
N GLN A 123 -6.35 -15.89 11.35
CA GLN A 123 -5.53 -15.70 12.55
C GLN A 123 -6.32 -15.04 13.68
N LEU A 124 -7.18 -14.05 13.36
CA LEU A 124 -8.02 -13.37 14.34
C LEU A 124 -9.15 -14.26 14.90
N SER A 125 -9.68 -15.18 14.09
CA SER A 125 -10.79 -16.06 14.50
C SER A 125 -10.36 -17.34 15.21
N THR A 126 -9.25 -17.95 14.79
CA THR A 126 -8.81 -19.27 15.28
C THR A 126 -7.58 -19.21 16.17
N GLY A 127 -6.89 -18.06 16.23
CA GLY A 127 -5.58 -17.94 16.85
C GLY A 127 -4.49 -18.77 16.15
N ALA A 128 -4.82 -19.38 14.99
CA ALA A 128 -3.91 -20.22 14.26
C ALA A 128 -2.74 -19.39 13.71
N LYS A 129 -1.54 -19.77 14.12
CA LYS A 129 -0.31 -19.30 13.50
C LYS A 129 -0.04 -20.21 12.30
N LEU A 130 0.36 -19.62 11.18
CA LEU A 130 0.90 -20.41 10.07
C LEU A 130 2.08 -21.24 10.59
N GLY A 131 2.13 -22.52 10.21
CA GLY A 131 3.19 -23.43 10.60
C GLY A 131 4.57 -22.89 10.23
N TYR A 132 5.60 -23.33 10.95
CA TYR A 132 7.02 -22.95 10.75
C TYR A 132 7.39 -21.48 11.01
N GLY A 133 6.49 -20.66 11.55
CA GLY A 133 6.78 -19.25 11.85
C GLY A 133 6.81 -18.34 10.62
N VAL A 134 6.31 -18.82 9.48
CA VAL A 134 6.24 -18.05 8.24
C VAL A 134 5.15 -16.98 8.38
N ALA A 135 5.53 -15.72 8.17
CA ALA A 135 4.57 -14.62 8.17
C ALA A 135 3.60 -14.75 6.98
N PRO A 136 2.28 -14.48 7.17
CA PRO A 136 1.31 -14.47 6.07
C PRO A 136 1.75 -13.64 4.86
N GLY A 137 2.38 -12.49 5.12
CA GLY A 137 2.89 -11.60 4.08
C GLY A 137 4.00 -12.23 3.23
N ALA A 138 4.77 -13.17 3.75
CA ALA A 138 5.81 -13.87 2.97
C ALA A 138 5.19 -14.81 1.93
N ILE A 139 4.13 -15.53 2.31
CA ILE A 139 3.38 -16.39 1.37
C ILE A 139 2.72 -15.52 0.31
N ALA A 140 2.05 -14.44 0.72
CA ALA A 140 1.41 -13.52 -0.21
C ALA A 140 2.42 -12.87 -1.17
N LEU A 141 3.62 -12.50 -0.71
CA LEU A 141 4.68 -11.97 -1.56
C LEU A 141 5.15 -13.01 -2.59
N GLY A 142 5.35 -14.26 -2.17
CA GLY A 142 5.72 -15.35 -3.07
C GLY A 142 4.66 -15.57 -4.16
N VAL A 143 3.38 -15.61 -3.78
CA VAL A 143 2.28 -15.76 -4.75
C VAL A 143 2.19 -14.55 -5.67
N SER A 144 2.31 -13.34 -5.14
CA SER A 144 2.34 -12.09 -5.91
C SER A 144 3.46 -12.09 -6.94
N LEU A 145 4.67 -12.46 -6.55
CA LEU A 145 5.84 -12.52 -7.43
C LEU A 145 5.67 -13.58 -8.53
N ILE A 146 5.29 -14.81 -8.16
CA ILE A 146 5.12 -15.91 -9.11
C ILE A 146 4.01 -15.58 -10.12
N SER A 147 2.87 -15.07 -9.64
CA SER A 147 1.77 -14.67 -10.52
C SER A 147 2.14 -13.49 -11.41
N PHE A 148 2.84 -12.49 -10.88
CA PHE A 148 3.30 -11.33 -11.66
C PHE A 148 4.22 -11.76 -12.80
N VAL A 149 5.27 -12.53 -12.50
CA VAL A 149 6.23 -13.00 -13.51
C VAL A 149 5.56 -13.97 -14.49
N GLY A 150 4.83 -14.96 -13.99
CA GLY A 150 4.18 -15.97 -14.81
C GLY A 150 3.17 -15.38 -15.79
N ILE A 151 2.30 -14.48 -15.33
CA ILE A 151 1.30 -13.83 -16.20
C ILE A 151 1.98 -12.87 -17.17
N SER A 152 3.00 -12.12 -16.76
CA SER A 152 3.73 -11.20 -17.65
C SER A 152 4.39 -11.94 -18.82
N LEU A 153 4.94 -13.14 -18.58
CA LEU A 153 5.54 -13.97 -19.63
C LEU A 153 4.50 -14.61 -20.56
N LEU A 154 3.37 -15.07 -20.01
CA LEU A 154 2.33 -15.78 -20.77
C LEU A 154 1.35 -14.86 -21.50
N SER A 155 1.18 -13.62 -21.03
CA SER A 155 0.32 -12.62 -21.67
C SER A 155 1.03 -11.94 -22.84
N LYS A 156 0.25 -11.24 -23.68
CA LYS A 156 0.80 -10.37 -24.71
C LYS A 156 1.45 -9.15 -24.03
N PRO A 157 2.65 -8.72 -24.44
CA PRO A 157 3.25 -7.47 -23.96
C PRO A 157 2.30 -6.29 -24.21
N ASP A 158 2.24 -5.37 -23.24
CA ASP A 158 1.53 -4.10 -23.44
C ASP A 158 2.42 -3.15 -24.26
N GLU A 159 1.80 -2.23 -25.02
CA GLU A 159 2.53 -1.18 -25.72
C GLU A 159 3.07 -0.18 -24.69
N ILE A 160 4.38 0.06 -24.74
CA ILE A 160 5.07 1.03 -23.88
C ILE A 160 5.25 2.31 -24.71
N ASP A 161 5.01 3.47 -24.09
CA ASP A 161 5.25 4.76 -24.73
C ASP A 161 6.74 4.91 -25.08
N SER A 162 7.06 5.49 -26.23
CA SER A 162 8.44 5.58 -26.74
C SER A 162 9.37 6.30 -25.77
N ASP A 163 8.84 7.29 -25.06
CA ASP A 163 9.62 8.07 -24.09
C ASP A 163 9.98 7.22 -22.86
N ILE A 164 9.06 6.35 -22.41
CA ILE A 164 9.30 5.42 -21.31
C ILE A 164 10.27 4.32 -21.75
N GLU A 165 10.11 3.80 -22.97
CA GLU A 165 11.00 2.76 -23.48
C GLU A 165 12.45 3.25 -23.58
N GLN A 166 12.67 4.48 -24.05
CA GLN A 166 14.00 5.09 -24.10
C GLN A 166 14.62 5.22 -22.71
N ILE A 167 13.86 5.64 -21.70
CA ILE A 167 14.35 5.76 -20.33
C ILE A 167 14.75 4.39 -19.75
N MET A 168 14.04 3.32 -20.10
CA MET A 168 14.36 1.96 -19.65
C MET A 168 15.61 1.37 -20.32
N ASP A 169 16.05 1.92 -21.45
CA ASP A 169 17.25 1.50 -22.18
C ASP A 169 18.52 2.29 -21.82
N LEU A 170 18.40 3.38 -21.04
CA LEU A 170 19.52 4.17 -20.51
C LEU A 170 20.20 3.48 -19.33
#